data_AF-A0A4R8EM67-F1
#
_entry.id   AF-A0A4R8EM67-F1
#
_cell.length_a   1.000
_cell.length_b   1.000
_cell.length_c   1.000
_cell.angle_alpha   90.00
_cell.angle_beta   90.00
_cell.angle_gamma   90.00
#
_symmetry.space_group_name_H-M   'P 1'
#
loop_
_entity.id
_entity.type
_entity.pdbx_description
1 polymer ?
#
loop_
_entity_poly.entity_id
_entity_poly.type
_entity_poly.pdbx_seq_one_letter_code
_entity_poly.pdbx_strand_id
1 'polypeptide(L)'
;MNKINSILKGSVIALCVVGTMLLLKAVFNGAEFGSVSDWVSSISTFGTLTIAIAAYRKAPDWINQKKHEDGYELAKKLIVYEYPEIMTTISKYYNHLHLIKRKSEGDEVIISLLKGHITVDDCDFLLDCFKNEKITPLTIQATIKQLSRFNWFLKKDLITSAQNIRSDYESIQIRSYVLWSAIKLPLQNSSGYIIDDNLKKAVDNIRNDVEELQKTLKKFEEFDVDFEMYFDKTSAKNKGA
;
A
#
# COMPACT_ATOMS: atom_id res chain seq x y z
N MET A 1 11.14 -31.79 -27.55
CA MET A 1 11.94 -33.00 -27.29
C MET A 1 11.11 -33.93 -26.42
N ASN A 2 10.81 -35.10 -26.96
CA ASN A 2 9.48 -35.71 -26.83
C ASN A 2 9.41 -36.67 -25.64
N LYS A 3 8.24 -36.76 -25.00
CA LYS A 3 7.92 -37.63 -23.85
C LYS A 3 8.46 -39.07 -24.01
N ILE A 4 8.52 -39.57 -25.24
CA ILE A 4 9.07 -40.88 -25.61
C ILE A 4 10.53 -41.04 -25.20
N ASN A 5 11.38 -40.02 -25.36
CA ASN A 5 12.79 -40.07 -24.93
C ASN A 5 12.95 -40.11 -23.41
N SER A 6 11.99 -39.58 -22.65
CA SER A 6 12.01 -39.63 -21.18
C SER A 6 11.54 -40.99 -20.66
N ILE A 7 10.52 -41.58 -21.30
CA ILE A 7 10.02 -42.93 -21.00
C ILE A 7 11.08 -43.99 -21.34
N LEU A 8 11.75 -43.86 -22.50
CA LEU A 8 12.80 -44.78 -22.91
C LEU A 8 13.98 -44.75 -21.92
N LYS A 9 14.43 -43.56 -21.51
CA LYS A 9 15.47 -43.40 -20.47
C LYS A 9 15.05 -44.04 -19.14
N GLY A 10 13.80 -43.84 -18.71
CA GLY A 10 13.27 -44.46 -17.50
C GLY A 10 13.27 -46.00 -17.59
N SER A 11 12.85 -46.56 -18.73
CA SER A 11 12.82 -48.01 -18.93
C SER A 11 14.21 -48.64 -18.95
N VAL A 12 15.21 -47.97 -19.54
CA VAL A 12 16.59 -48.43 -19.59
C VAL A 12 17.23 -48.40 -18.20
N ILE A 13 16.98 -47.34 -17.42
CA ILE A 13 17.45 -47.26 -16.03
C ILE A 13 16.81 -48.36 -15.18
N ALA A 14 15.50 -48.60 -15.33
CA ALA A 14 14.80 -49.66 -14.61
C ALA A 14 15.35 -51.06 -14.96
N LEU A 15 15.58 -51.33 -16.25
CA LEU A 15 16.20 -52.59 -16.72
C LEU A 15 17.62 -52.77 -16.20
N CYS A 16 18.43 -51.71 -16.17
CA CYS A 16 19.77 -51.76 -15.59
C CYS A 16 19.75 -52.03 -14.09
N VAL A 17 18.79 -51.46 -13.34
CA VAL A 17 18.64 -51.70 -11.89
C VAL A 17 18.17 -53.13 -11.61
N VAL A 18 17.21 -53.64 -12.37
CA VAL A 18 16.73 -55.03 -12.25
C VAL A 18 17.84 -56.02 -12.64
N GLY A 19 18.58 -55.72 -13.72
CA GLY A 19 19.71 -56.53 -14.17
C GLY A 19 20.85 -56.58 -13.16
N THR A 20 21.22 -55.46 -12.55
CA THR A 20 22.24 -55.44 -11.49
C THR A 20 21.76 -56.14 -10.22
N MET A 21 20.48 -56.05 -9.85
CA MET A 21 19.91 -56.83 -8.75
C MET A 21 19.97 -58.35 -8.99
N LEU A 22 19.67 -58.81 -10.21
CA LEU A 22 19.75 -60.22 -10.57
C LEU A 22 21.20 -60.74 -10.60
N LEU A 23 22.15 -59.92 -11.07
CA LEU A 23 23.57 -60.24 -11.05
C LEU A 23 24.13 -60.27 -9.62
N LEU A 24 23.76 -59.32 -8.77
CA LEU A 24 24.12 -59.32 -7.35
C LEU A 24 23.56 -60.57 -6.64
N LYS A 25 22.32 -60.99 -6.97
CA LYS A 25 21.74 -62.25 -6.48
C LYS A 25 22.53 -63.49 -6.89
N ALA A 26 23.02 -63.52 -8.13
CA ALA A 26 23.81 -64.63 -8.65
C ALA A 26 25.24 -64.68 -8.06
N VAL A 27 25.84 -63.52 -7.80
CA VAL A 27 27.20 -63.40 -7.24
C VAL A 27 27.24 -63.65 -5.73
N PHE A 28 26.20 -63.29 -4.99
CA PHE A 28 26.12 -63.43 -3.53
C PHE A 28 25.14 -64.54 -3.09
N ASN A 29 25.29 -65.73 -3.67
CA ASN A 29 24.43 -66.88 -3.38
C ASN A 29 24.71 -67.43 -1.96
N GLY A 30 24.12 -66.79 -0.94
CA GLY A 30 24.30 -67.11 0.48
C GLY A 30 24.22 -65.91 1.43
N ALA A 31 24.18 -64.67 0.94
CA ALA A 31 23.98 -63.49 1.80
C ALA A 31 22.47 -63.28 2.07
N GLU A 32 22.09 -63.19 3.35
CA GLU A 32 20.69 -63.03 3.77
C GLU A 32 20.03 -61.81 3.12
N PHE A 33 19.00 -62.07 2.32
CA PHE A 33 18.20 -61.09 1.58
C PHE A 33 17.35 -60.17 2.48
N GLY A 34 17.59 -60.10 3.78
CA GLY A 34 16.88 -59.22 4.72
C GLY A 34 17.14 -57.72 4.48
N SER A 35 18.20 -57.38 3.76
CA SER A 35 18.69 -55.99 3.66
C SER A 35 18.20 -55.22 2.42
N VAL A 36 17.67 -55.85 1.36
CA VAL A 36 17.30 -55.13 0.11
C VAL A 36 16.22 -54.06 0.35
N SER A 37 15.27 -54.34 1.26
CA SER A 37 14.28 -53.36 1.73
C SER A 37 14.93 -52.16 2.41
N ASP A 38 16.00 -52.36 3.18
CA ASP A 38 16.74 -51.31 3.87
C ASP A 38 17.59 -50.47 2.90
N TRP A 39 18.13 -51.07 1.84
CA TRP A 39 18.83 -50.35 0.76
C TRP A 39 17.87 -49.48 -0.07
N VAL A 40 16.70 -50.02 -0.44
CA VAL A 40 15.67 -49.25 -1.16
C VAL A 40 15.11 -48.13 -0.28
N SER A 41 14.88 -48.40 1.00
CA SER A 41 14.39 -47.40 1.96
C SER A 41 15.43 -46.30 2.24
N SER A 42 16.72 -46.63 2.31
CA SER A 42 17.80 -45.65 2.49
C SER A 42 18.04 -44.81 1.24
N ILE A 43 17.95 -45.38 0.02
CA ILE A 43 17.99 -44.61 -1.24
C ILE A 43 16.77 -43.69 -1.36
N SER A 44 15.59 -44.15 -0.97
CA SER A 44 14.39 -43.30 -0.93
C SER A 44 14.57 -42.14 0.05
N THR A 45 15.08 -42.41 1.25
CA THR A 45 15.37 -41.39 2.27
C THR A 45 16.44 -40.40 1.79
N PHE A 46 17.47 -40.88 1.08
CA PHE A 46 18.50 -40.06 0.47
C PHE A 46 17.96 -39.19 -0.69
N GLY A 47 17.03 -39.73 -1.49
CA GLY A 47 16.31 -38.98 -2.52
C GLY A 47 15.47 -37.85 -1.93
N THR A 48 14.70 -38.13 -0.87
CA THR A 48 13.94 -37.12 -0.13
C THR A 48 14.87 -36.07 0.48
N LEU A 49 15.99 -36.46 1.07
CA LEU A 49 16.99 -35.54 1.60
C LEU A 49 17.57 -34.63 0.51
N THR A 50 17.84 -35.17 -0.67
CA THR A 50 18.36 -34.39 -1.82
C THR A 50 17.34 -33.33 -2.27
N ILE A 51 16.05 -33.70 -2.35
CA ILE A 51 14.97 -32.76 -2.68
C ILE A 51 14.81 -31.71 -1.56
N ALA A 52 14.89 -32.12 -0.30
CA ALA A 52 14.81 -31.22 0.85
C ALA A 52 15.97 -30.22 0.85
N ILE A 53 17.20 -30.65 0.55
CA ILE A 53 18.37 -29.77 0.40
C ILE A 53 18.18 -28.80 -0.78
N ALA A 54 17.65 -29.28 -1.91
CA ALA A 54 17.36 -28.44 -3.06
C ALA A 54 16.27 -27.39 -2.76
N ALA A 55 15.22 -27.78 -2.03
CA ALA A 55 14.17 -26.88 -1.57
C ALA A 55 14.69 -25.87 -0.54
N TYR A 56 15.51 -26.31 0.42
CA TYR A 56 16.16 -25.45 1.40
C TYR A 56 17.05 -24.39 0.74
N ARG A 57 17.79 -24.77 -0.31
CA ARG A 57 18.59 -23.83 -1.11
C ARG A 57 17.76 -22.81 -1.90
N LYS A 58 16.56 -23.19 -2.38
CA LYS A 58 15.65 -22.30 -3.13
C LYS A 58 14.71 -21.47 -2.25
N ALA A 59 14.49 -21.90 -1.01
CA ALA A 59 13.68 -21.18 -0.03
C ALA A 59 14.07 -19.69 0.15
N PRO A 60 15.37 -19.31 0.28
CA PRO A 60 15.73 -17.90 0.41
C PRO A 60 15.37 -17.07 -0.83
N ASP A 61 15.56 -17.62 -2.03
CA ASP A 61 15.21 -16.92 -3.28
C ASP A 61 13.70 -16.72 -3.40
N TRP A 62 12.92 -17.75 -3.08
CA TRP A 62 11.45 -17.66 -3.05
C TRP A 62 10.96 -16.63 -2.04
N ILE A 63 11.52 -16.60 -0.82
CA ILE A 63 11.19 -15.60 0.20
C ILE A 63 11.54 -14.19 -0.29
N ASN A 64 12.70 -14.00 -0.91
CA ASN A 64 13.10 -12.70 -1.44
C ASN A 64 12.17 -12.25 -2.57
N GLN A 65 11.83 -13.14 -3.49
CA GLN A 65 10.84 -12.85 -4.53
C GLN A 65 9.51 -12.42 -3.91
N LYS A 66 9.01 -13.17 -2.92
CA LYS A 66 7.74 -12.85 -2.26
C LYS A 66 7.78 -11.50 -1.54
N LYS A 67 8.89 -11.16 -0.88
CA LYS A 67 9.10 -9.83 -0.27
C LYS A 67 9.06 -8.71 -1.30
N HIS A 68 9.61 -8.92 -2.49
CA HIS A 68 9.53 -7.93 -3.57
C HIS A 68 8.11 -7.77 -4.10
N GLU A 69 7.37 -8.87 -4.26
CA GLU A 69 5.95 -8.85 -4.66
C GLU A 69 5.08 -8.12 -3.62
N ASP A 70 5.19 -8.48 -2.34
CA ASP A 70 4.40 -7.88 -1.27
C ASP A 70 4.75 -6.39 -1.08
N GLY A 71 6.04 -6.04 -1.18
CA GLY A 71 6.50 -4.66 -1.17
C GLY A 71 5.97 -3.85 -2.35
N TYR A 72 5.93 -4.43 -3.55
CA TYR A 72 5.36 -3.80 -4.74
C TYR A 72 3.84 -3.60 -4.59
N GLU A 73 3.10 -4.58 -4.09
CA GLU A 73 1.66 -4.46 -3.85
C GLU A 73 1.35 -3.35 -2.84
N LEU A 74 2.11 -3.25 -1.75
CA LEU A 74 1.99 -2.17 -0.78
C LEU A 74 2.34 -0.80 -1.38
N ALA A 75 3.38 -0.74 -2.22
CA ALA A 75 3.78 0.50 -2.87
C ALA A 75 2.70 0.97 -3.86
N LYS A 76 2.14 0.04 -4.63
CA LYS A 76 1.00 0.28 -5.51
C LYS A 76 -0.22 0.75 -4.73
N LYS A 77 -0.55 0.10 -3.62
CA LYS A 77 -1.63 0.54 -2.72
C LYS A 77 -1.42 1.98 -2.26
N LEU A 78 -0.21 2.31 -1.81
CA LEU A 78 0.12 3.65 -1.33
C LEU A 78 -0.07 4.73 -2.41
N ILE A 79 0.56 4.54 -3.57
CA ILE A 79 0.59 5.56 -4.65
C ILE A 79 -0.74 5.63 -5.41
N VAL A 80 -1.32 4.47 -5.76
CA VAL A 80 -2.50 4.41 -6.65
C VAL A 80 -3.81 4.57 -5.88
N TYR A 81 -3.83 4.28 -4.58
CA TYR A 81 -5.07 4.27 -3.81
C TYR A 81 -5.03 5.21 -2.60
N GLU A 82 -4.03 5.12 -1.71
CA GLU A 82 -4.06 5.89 -0.46
C GLU A 82 -3.89 7.40 -0.67
N TYR A 83 -2.90 7.85 -1.45
CA TYR A 83 -2.72 9.29 -1.74
C TYR A 83 -3.90 9.89 -2.52
N PRO A 84 -4.40 9.27 -3.60
CA PRO A 84 -5.58 9.76 -4.32
C PRO A 84 -6.86 9.82 -3.47
N GLU A 85 -7.04 8.91 -2.51
CA GLU A 85 -8.18 8.97 -1.59
C GLU A 85 -8.12 10.24 -0.71
N ILE A 86 -6.94 10.57 -0.16
CA ILE A 86 -6.75 11.84 0.57
C ILE A 86 -7.01 13.03 -0.34
N MET A 87 -6.45 13.03 -1.55
CA MET A 87 -6.65 14.11 -2.52
C MET A 87 -8.14 14.30 -2.85
N THR A 88 -8.89 13.20 -2.96
CA THR A 88 -10.33 13.23 -3.19
C THR A 88 -11.07 13.85 -2.01
N THR A 89 -10.76 13.48 -0.76
CA THR A 89 -11.40 14.07 0.41
C THR A 89 -11.10 15.57 0.51
N ILE A 90 -9.83 15.95 0.36
CA ILE A 90 -9.41 17.35 0.41
C ILE A 90 -10.05 18.18 -0.71
N SER A 91 -10.20 17.61 -1.90
CA SER A 91 -10.89 18.28 -3.02
C SER A 91 -12.38 18.47 -2.77
N LYS A 92 -13.06 17.47 -2.18
CA LYS A 92 -14.47 17.61 -1.76
C LYS A 92 -14.62 18.71 -0.71
N TYR A 93 -13.73 18.73 0.28
CA TYR A 93 -13.69 19.77 1.31
C TYR A 93 -13.48 21.15 0.70
N TYR A 94 -12.48 21.30 -0.17
CA TYR A 94 -12.17 22.56 -0.87
C TYR A 94 -13.35 23.09 -1.67
N ASN A 95 -13.99 22.24 -2.47
CA ASN A 95 -15.11 22.63 -3.30
C ASN A 95 -16.29 23.14 -2.45
N HIS A 96 -16.58 22.47 -1.34
CA HIS A 96 -17.65 22.91 -0.45
C HIS A 96 -17.29 24.20 0.29
N LEU A 97 -16.04 24.35 0.74
CA LEU A 97 -15.52 25.59 1.30
C LEU A 97 -15.65 26.77 0.33
N HIS A 98 -15.33 26.54 -0.95
CA HIS A 98 -15.48 27.53 -2.01
C HIS A 98 -16.93 27.95 -2.23
N LEU A 99 -17.88 27.00 -2.17
CA LEU A 99 -19.31 27.31 -2.26
C LEU A 99 -19.77 28.18 -1.09
N ILE A 100 -19.31 27.90 0.14
CA ILE A 100 -19.62 28.73 1.32
C ILE A 100 -19.05 30.13 1.18
N LYS A 101 -17.81 30.25 0.72
CA LYS A 101 -17.20 31.56 0.44
C LYS A 101 -18.01 32.35 -0.59
N ARG A 102 -18.46 31.69 -1.66
CA ARG A 102 -19.30 32.34 -2.67
C ARG A 102 -20.68 32.75 -2.12
N LYS A 103 -21.26 31.98 -1.21
CA LYS A 103 -22.49 32.36 -0.48
C LYS A 103 -22.25 33.61 0.40
N SER A 104 -21.04 33.77 0.95
CA SER A 104 -20.70 34.86 1.88
C SER A 104 -20.31 36.18 1.21
N GLU A 105 -19.82 36.13 -0.03
CA GLU A 105 -19.36 37.29 -0.79
C GLU A 105 -20.47 37.99 -1.58
N GLY A 106 -21.67 37.39 -1.66
CA GLY A 106 -22.89 38.07 -2.03
C GLY A 106 -22.96 38.64 -3.44
N ASP A 107 -23.11 37.75 -4.43
CA ASP A 107 -23.84 38.14 -5.65
C ASP A 107 -25.35 38.10 -5.33
N GLU A 108 -26.07 39.22 -5.43
CA GLU A 108 -27.53 39.31 -5.20
C GLU A 108 -28.34 38.26 -5.99
N VAL A 109 -27.86 37.90 -7.18
CA VAL A 109 -28.45 36.88 -8.05
C VAL A 109 -28.24 35.46 -7.50
N ILE A 110 -27.15 35.22 -6.77
CA ILE A 110 -26.81 33.90 -6.21
C ILE A 110 -27.41 33.73 -4.83
N ILE A 111 -27.46 34.79 -4.03
CA ILE A 111 -28.12 34.81 -2.72
C ILE A 111 -29.60 34.39 -2.86
N SER A 112 -30.29 34.91 -3.88
CA SER A 112 -31.70 34.59 -4.15
C SER A 112 -31.92 33.16 -4.68
N LEU A 113 -30.94 32.58 -5.39
CA LEU A 113 -30.99 31.19 -5.88
C LEU A 113 -30.55 30.14 -4.83
N LEU A 114 -29.63 30.48 -3.92
CA LEU A 114 -29.02 29.55 -2.94
C LEU A 114 -29.48 29.74 -1.49
N LYS A 115 -30.47 30.60 -1.21
CA LYS A 115 -30.92 30.95 0.15
C LYS A 115 -29.81 31.50 1.07
N GLY A 116 -28.80 32.16 0.50
CA GLY A 116 -28.00 33.25 1.11
C GLY A 116 -27.23 33.07 2.42
N HIS A 117 -27.29 31.93 3.11
CA HIS A 117 -26.70 31.78 4.45
C HIS A 117 -26.00 30.43 4.60
N ILE A 118 -25.00 30.38 5.48
CA ILE A 118 -24.39 29.12 5.93
C ILE A 118 -25.44 28.36 6.72
N THR A 119 -25.61 27.08 6.41
CA THR A 119 -26.58 26.19 7.07
C THR A 119 -25.89 25.22 8.04
N VAL A 120 -26.68 24.59 8.91
CA VAL A 120 -26.19 23.50 9.78
C VAL A 120 -25.66 22.34 8.92
N ASP A 121 -26.33 22.04 7.80
CA ASP A 121 -25.92 20.99 6.86
C ASP A 121 -24.57 21.29 6.20
N ASP A 122 -24.28 22.55 5.87
CA ASP A 122 -22.96 22.97 5.35
C ASP A 122 -21.86 22.68 6.40
N CYS A 123 -22.12 22.96 7.68
CA CYS A 123 -21.19 22.68 8.77
C CYS A 123 -21.00 21.17 8.98
N ASP A 124 -22.10 20.41 8.94
CA ASP A 124 -22.05 18.95 9.12
C ASP A 124 -21.31 18.26 7.99
N PHE A 125 -21.51 18.69 6.74
CA PHE A 125 -20.76 18.19 5.60
C PHE A 125 -19.24 18.37 5.77
N LEU A 126 -18.81 19.57 6.17
CA LEU A 126 -17.38 19.89 6.33
C LEU A 126 -16.73 19.16 7.50
N LEU A 127 -17.47 19.00 8.60
CA LEU A 127 -17.01 18.21 9.74
C LEU A 127 -16.92 16.72 9.38
N ASP A 128 -17.88 16.22 8.61
CA ASP A 128 -17.95 14.81 8.25
C ASP A 128 -16.91 14.40 7.21
N CYS A 129 -16.39 15.36 6.41
CA CYS A 129 -15.25 15.12 5.53
C CYS A 129 -14.11 14.42 6.27
N PHE A 130 -13.81 14.83 7.51
CA PHE A 130 -12.68 14.32 8.28
C PHE A 130 -13.00 13.25 9.35
N LYS A 131 -14.29 13.03 9.70
CA LYS A 131 -14.66 12.14 10.82
C LYS A 131 -14.58 10.65 10.47
N ASN A 132 -14.94 10.28 9.25
CA ASN A 132 -15.15 8.89 8.85
C ASN A 132 -14.16 8.43 7.76
N GLU A 133 -13.02 9.10 7.65
CA GLU A 133 -12.02 8.75 6.65
C GLU A 133 -11.33 7.43 7.01
N LYS A 134 -11.45 6.45 6.12
CA LYS A 134 -10.75 5.16 6.23
C LYS A 134 -9.25 5.32 6.00
N ILE A 135 -8.87 6.28 5.16
CA ILE A 135 -7.48 6.61 4.84
C ILE A 135 -7.16 7.99 5.42
N THR A 136 -6.09 8.04 6.19
CA THR A 136 -5.59 9.28 6.80
C THR A 136 -4.07 9.35 6.60
N PRO A 137 -3.45 10.52 6.82
CA PRO A 137 -1.99 10.60 6.82
C PRO A 137 -1.31 9.63 7.81
N LEU A 138 -2.00 9.24 8.89
CA LEU A 138 -1.52 8.22 9.83
C LEU A 138 -1.49 6.82 9.21
N THR A 139 -2.53 6.43 8.45
CA THR A 139 -2.54 5.14 7.76
C THR A 139 -1.46 5.10 6.68
N ILE A 140 -1.25 6.20 5.96
CA ILE A 140 -0.13 6.34 5.00
C ILE A 140 1.23 6.15 5.68
N GLN A 141 1.46 6.78 6.84
CA GLN A 141 2.71 6.58 7.58
C GLN A 141 2.89 5.13 8.05
N ALA A 142 1.81 4.47 8.44
CA ALA A 142 1.84 3.05 8.77
C ALA A 142 2.24 2.20 7.53
N THR A 143 1.69 2.50 6.34
CA THR A 143 2.05 1.85 5.08
C THR A 143 3.52 2.10 4.71
N ILE A 144 4.01 3.34 4.81
CA ILE A 144 5.42 3.69 4.58
C ILE A 144 6.34 2.91 5.53
N LYS A 145 5.97 2.79 6.81
CA LYS A 145 6.72 2.00 7.78
C LYS A 145 6.70 0.52 7.44
N GLN A 146 5.59 -0.03 6.92
CA GLN A 146 5.52 -1.41 6.47
C GLN A 146 6.41 -1.64 5.25
N LEU A 147 6.42 -0.72 4.27
CA LEU A 147 7.29 -0.78 3.09
C LEU A 147 8.77 -0.88 3.45
N SER A 148 9.21 -0.16 4.48
CA SER A 148 10.59 -0.26 4.97
C SER A 148 10.99 -1.68 5.41
N ARG A 149 10.04 -2.51 5.87
CA ARG A 149 10.28 -3.91 6.25
C ARG A 149 10.56 -4.82 5.05
N PHE A 150 10.14 -4.39 3.86
CA PHE A 150 10.37 -5.07 2.59
C PHE A 150 11.58 -4.51 1.82
N ASN A 151 12.36 -3.61 2.43
CA ASN A 151 13.46 -2.84 1.80
C ASN A 151 13.00 -1.86 0.71
N TRP A 152 11.74 -1.42 0.77
CA TRP A 152 11.22 -0.35 -0.08
C TRP A 152 11.24 0.95 0.72
N PHE A 153 12.10 1.89 0.29
CA PHE A 153 12.26 3.18 0.95
C PHE A 153 11.78 4.28 0.02
N LEU A 154 10.89 5.16 0.49
CA LEU A 154 10.56 6.37 -0.24
C LEU A 154 11.79 7.26 -0.34
N LYS A 155 11.94 7.96 -1.46
CA LYS A 155 12.97 8.98 -1.59
C LYS A 155 12.82 10.07 -0.54
N LYS A 156 13.95 10.67 -0.16
CA LYS A 156 14.04 11.63 0.97
C LYS A 156 13.12 12.85 0.81
N ASP A 157 12.98 13.35 -0.40
CA ASP A 157 12.08 14.45 -0.78
C ASP A 157 10.61 14.06 -0.63
N LEU A 158 10.24 12.82 -0.98
CA LEU A 158 8.90 12.29 -0.80
C LEU A 158 8.58 11.98 0.67
N ILE A 159 9.56 11.54 1.46
CA ILE A 159 9.39 11.41 2.92
C ILE A 159 9.07 12.78 3.54
N THR A 160 9.82 13.81 3.16
CA THR A 160 9.56 15.19 3.61
C THR A 160 8.16 15.64 3.19
N SER A 161 7.78 15.37 1.93
CA SER A 161 6.45 15.71 1.42
C SER A 161 5.32 14.97 2.18
N ALA A 162 5.51 13.69 2.52
CA ALA A 162 4.56 12.92 3.31
C ALA A 162 4.41 13.45 4.76
N GLN A 163 5.50 13.96 5.35
CA GLN A 163 5.46 14.61 6.66
C GLN A 163 4.72 15.94 6.61
N ASN A 164 4.97 16.75 5.57
CA ASN A 164 4.26 18.02 5.36
C ASN A 164 2.76 17.76 5.15
N ILE A 165 2.38 16.81 4.29
CA ILE A 165 0.98 16.40 4.08
C ILE A 165 0.30 16.07 5.40
N ARG A 166 0.96 15.30 6.27
CA ARG A 166 0.41 14.99 7.59
C ARG A 166 0.19 16.23 8.43
N SER A 167 1.23 17.06 8.57
CA SER A 167 1.17 18.29 9.37
C SER A 167 0.05 19.19 8.89
N ASP A 168 -0.01 19.46 7.58
CA ASP A 168 -0.98 20.36 6.97
C ASP A 168 -2.41 19.83 7.11
N TYR A 169 -2.60 18.53 6.85
CA TYR A 169 -3.89 17.87 7.03
C TYR A 169 -4.38 17.96 8.47
N GLU A 170 -3.54 17.63 9.47
CA GLU A 170 -3.92 17.74 10.89
C GLU A 170 -4.25 19.19 11.27
N SER A 171 -3.47 20.14 10.75
CA SER A 171 -3.68 21.58 10.92
C SER A 171 -5.05 22.02 10.39
N ILE A 172 -5.38 21.62 9.16
CA ILE A 172 -6.65 21.92 8.49
C ILE A 172 -7.79 21.27 9.28
N GLN A 173 -7.67 19.99 9.63
CA GLN A 173 -8.71 19.26 10.37
C GLN A 173 -9.04 19.96 11.70
N ILE A 174 -8.03 20.33 12.49
CA ILE A 174 -8.22 21.01 13.77
C ILE A 174 -8.88 22.38 13.57
N ARG A 175 -8.36 23.21 12.66
CA ARG A 175 -8.95 24.53 12.38
C ARG A 175 -10.38 24.42 11.88
N SER A 176 -10.64 23.47 11.00
CA SER A 176 -11.98 23.19 10.46
C SER A 176 -12.93 22.77 11.56
N TYR A 177 -12.51 21.87 12.45
CA TYR A 177 -13.33 21.42 13.57
C TYR A 177 -13.74 22.59 14.48
N VAL A 178 -12.77 23.43 14.85
CA VAL A 178 -13.02 24.62 15.70
C VAL A 178 -13.98 25.58 15.00
N LEU A 179 -13.70 25.91 13.74
CA LEU A 179 -14.48 26.88 12.97
C LEU A 179 -15.93 26.43 12.76
N TRP A 180 -16.13 25.23 12.21
CA TRP A 180 -17.47 24.76 11.84
C TRP A 180 -18.30 24.41 13.06
N SER A 181 -17.70 23.95 14.16
CA SER A 181 -18.43 23.76 15.43
C SER A 181 -18.88 25.10 16.02
N ALA A 182 -18.03 26.12 15.96
CA ALA A 182 -18.37 27.46 16.46
C ALA A 182 -19.48 28.15 15.65
N ILE A 183 -19.57 27.88 14.34
CA ILE A 183 -20.64 28.39 13.46
C ILE A 183 -21.92 27.56 13.63
N LYS A 184 -21.79 26.24 13.76
CA LYS A 184 -22.94 25.33 13.92
C LYS A 184 -23.76 25.65 15.16
N LEU A 185 -23.11 25.95 16.28
CA LEU A 185 -23.79 26.19 17.57
C LEU A 185 -24.81 27.34 17.53
N PRO A 186 -24.48 28.55 17.03
CA PRO A 186 -25.48 29.60 16.84
C PRO A 186 -26.52 29.22 15.79
N LEU A 187 -26.16 28.60 14.66
CA LEU A 187 -27.12 28.19 13.62
C LEU A 187 -28.20 27.23 14.11
N GLN A 188 -27.91 26.42 15.13
CA GLN A 188 -28.91 25.55 15.76
C GLN A 188 -29.87 26.32 16.68
N ASN A 189 -29.47 27.50 17.16
CA ASN A 189 -30.20 28.30 18.15
C ASN A 189 -30.78 29.61 17.57
N SER A 190 -30.39 30.02 16.37
CA SER A 190 -30.84 31.23 15.66
C SER A 190 -31.18 30.95 14.20
N SER A 191 -31.93 31.86 13.55
CA SER A 191 -32.30 31.75 12.13
C SER A 191 -31.16 32.03 11.14
N GLY A 192 -29.91 32.15 11.60
CA GLY A 192 -28.75 32.45 10.76
C GLY A 192 -27.51 32.90 11.55
N TYR A 193 -26.34 32.79 10.92
CA TYR A 193 -25.04 33.24 11.42
C TYR A 193 -24.56 34.43 10.59
N ILE A 194 -24.26 35.56 11.24
CA ILE A 194 -23.73 36.75 10.56
C ILE A 194 -22.25 36.51 10.24
N ILE A 195 -21.91 36.60 8.96
CA ILE A 195 -20.55 36.42 8.48
C ILE A 195 -19.78 37.73 8.70
N ASP A 196 -18.96 37.78 9.74
CA ASP A 196 -18.06 38.89 10.01
C ASP A 196 -16.71 38.73 9.28
N ASP A 197 -15.87 39.77 9.31
CA ASP A 197 -14.58 39.78 8.65
C ASP A 197 -13.58 38.78 9.26
N ASN A 198 -13.74 38.44 10.54
CA ASN A 198 -12.91 37.43 11.20
C ASN A 198 -13.22 36.04 10.65
N LEU A 199 -14.50 35.73 10.45
CA LEU A 199 -14.94 34.49 9.84
C LEU A 199 -14.43 34.37 8.40
N LYS A 200 -14.58 35.43 7.59
CA LYS A 200 -14.07 35.45 6.22
C LYS A 200 -12.57 35.16 6.17
N LYS A 201 -11.80 35.81 7.05
CA LYS A 201 -10.35 35.59 7.17
C LYS A 201 -10.00 34.17 7.61
N ALA A 202 -10.77 33.59 8.54
CA ALA A 202 -10.56 32.21 8.99
C ALA A 202 -10.83 31.20 7.86
N VAL A 203 -11.91 31.39 7.11
CA VAL A 203 -12.26 30.59 5.92
C VAL A 203 -11.17 30.71 4.85
N ASP A 204 -10.67 31.92 4.59
CA ASP A 204 -9.61 32.16 3.61
C ASP A 204 -8.28 31.52 3.99
N ASN A 205 -7.91 31.57 5.27
CA ASN A 205 -6.70 30.90 5.75
C ASN A 205 -6.80 29.39 5.51
N ILE A 206 -7.89 28.76 5.93
CA ILE A 206 -8.10 27.32 5.72
C ILE A 206 -8.10 26.98 4.22
N ARG A 207 -8.70 27.82 3.38
CA ARG A 207 -8.70 27.62 1.92
C ARG A 207 -7.27 27.62 1.37
N ASN A 208 -6.45 28.60 1.76
CA ASN A 208 -5.07 28.69 1.29
C ASN A 208 -4.24 27.48 1.75
N ASP A 209 -4.45 27.03 3.00
CA ASP A 209 -3.80 25.83 3.53
C ASP A 209 -4.17 24.58 2.72
N VAL A 210 -5.46 24.46 2.35
CA VAL A 210 -5.96 23.36 1.52
C VAL A 210 -5.34 23.38 0.12
N GLU A 211 -5.19 24.57 -0.49
CA GLU A 211 -4.52 24.70 -1.79
C GLU A 211 -3.04 24.30 -1.73
N GLU A 212 -2.34 24.63 -0.64
CA GLU A 212 -0.96 24.22 -0.41
C GLU A 212 -0.84 22.71 -0.22
N LEU A 213 -1.74 22.11 0.56
CA LEU A 213 -1.82 20.66 0.73
C LEU A 213 -2.06 19.95 -0.60
N GLN A 214 -2.99 20.45 -1.42
CA GLN A 214 -3.25 19.89 -2.75
C GLN A 214 -2.02 19.97 -3.67
N LYS A 215 -1.25 21.06 -3.63
CA LYS A 215 0.02 21.17 -4.38
C LYS A 215 1.03 20.13 -3.93
N THR A 216 1.13 19.87 -2.63
CA THR A 216 2.05 18.84 -2.10
C THR A 216 1.58 17.44 -2.46
N LEU A 217 0.27 17.16 -2.43
CA LEU A 217 -0.33 15.89 -2.83
C LEU A 217 -0.11 15.58 -4.32
N LYS A 218 -0.16 16.58 -5.20
CA LYS A 218 0.07 16.41 -6.64
C LYS A 218 1.45 15.82 -6.96
N LYS A 219 2.47 16.05 -6.13
CA LYS A 219 3.77 15.39 -6.28
C LYS A 219 3.67 13.86 -6.26
N PHE A 220 2.64 13.31 -5.63
CA PHE A 220 2.39 11.87 -5.59
C PHE A 220 1.55 11.37 -6.76
N GLU A 221 0.91 12.26 -7.53
CA GLU A 221 0.16 11.95 -8.76
C GLU A 221 1.00 12.16 -10.04
N GLU A 222 2.07 12.96 -9.96
CA GLU A 222 2.87 13.40 -11.12
C GLU A 222 3.71 12.29 -11.78
N PHE A 223 4.02 11.19 -11.08
CA PHE A 223 4.84 10.14 -11.66
C PHE A 223 3.95 8.96 -12.11
N ASP A 224 3.78 8.87 -13.43
CA ASP A 224 2.99 7.86 -14.12
C ASP A 224 3.56 6.45 -13.87
N VAL A 225 3.04 5.74 -12.86
CA VAL A 225 3.28 4.31 -12.48
C VAL A 225 4.76 3.86 -12.37
N ASP A 226 5.73 4.74 -12.62
CA ASP A 226 7.15 4.42 -12.53
C ASP A 226 7.58 4.46 -11.06
N PHE A 227 7.44 3.31 -10.39
CA PHE A 227 7.79 3.12 -8.99
C PHE A 227 9.28 3.41 -8.71
N GLU A 228 10.17 3.40 -9.71
CA GLU A 228 11.57 3.81 -9.53
C GLU A 228 11.72 5.32 -9.29
N MET A 229 10.71 6.11 -9.67
CA MET A 229 10.64 7.54 -9.35
C MET A 229 10.28 7.78 -7.88
N TYR A 230 9.59 6.85 -7.22
CA TYR A 230 9.16 6.99 -5.83
C TYR A 230 10.07 6.32 -4.79
N PHE A 231 10.70 5.21 -5.17
CA PHE A 231 11.37 4.32 -4.24
C PHE A 231 12.85 4.11 -4.60
N ASP A 232 13.71 4.14 -3.57
CA ASP A 232 15.10 3.74 -3.71
C ASP A 232 15.21 2.22 -3.65
N LYS A 233 15.67 1.61 -4.75
CA LYS A 233 16.07 0.19 -4.75
C LYS A 233 17.39 0.06 -4.01
N THR A 234 17.35 -0.41 -2.77
CA THR A 234 18.55 -1.06 -2.22
C THR A 234 18.71 -2.41 -2.90
N SER A 235 19.45 -2.41 -4.02
CA SER A 235 20.05 -3.64 -4.52
C SER A 235 20.81 -4.27 -3.37
N ALA A 236 20.40 -5.46 -2.94
CA ALA A 236 21.10 -6.30 -1.98
C ALA A 236 22.47 -6.81 -2.52
N LYS A 237 23.19 -6.00 -3.31
CA LYS A 237 24.63 -6.13 -3.55
C LYS A 237 25.37 -5.27 -2.53
N ASN A 238 25.44 -5.78 -1.30
CA ASN A 238 26.52 -5.47 -0.36
C ASN A 238 26.54 -6.55 0.73
N LYS A 239 26.74 -7.80 0.30
CA LYS A 239 27.29 -8.88 1.12
C LYS A 239 28.26 -9.66 0.22
N GLY A 240 29.49 -9.15 0.14
CA GLY A 240 30.52 -9.68 -0.75
C GLY A 240 31.77 -8.82 -0.76
N ALA A 241 32.35 -8.62 0.42
CA ALA A 241 33.79 -8.39 0.62
C ALA A 241 34.11 -8.93 2.02
#